data_AF-A0A972PNW5-F1
#
_entry.id   AF-A0A972PNW5-F1
#
_cell.length_a   1.000
_cell.length_b   1.000
_cell.length_c   1.000
_cell.angle_alpha   90.00
_cell.angle_beta   90.00
_cell.angle_gamma   90.00
#
_symmetry.space_group_name_H-M   'P 1'
#
loop_
_entity.id
_entity.type
_entity.pdbx_description
1 polymer ?
#
loop_
_entity_poly.entity_id
_entity_poly.type
_entity_poly.pdbx_seq_one_letter_code
_entity_poly.pdbx_strand_id
1 'polypeptide(L)'
;MKKADATPQLANRKWTVIDSIGILMIGAVAGRMLPYYLPTANRWTVTILLGIYALLFVVAHQIPCRLNVLLFPYFIIQTLITLVLILAIPSYDGPQDYFVMLLLPLCIQAMWRLTLKVGKIWVGFFACTSAASMILYYRINDSSWEGIGYSLAYVAACILVAVLSSVTLRAEEAQRESQVLNEQLRE
;
A
#
# COMPACT_ATOMS: atom_id res chain seq x y z
N MET A 1 -7.52 -16.02 -40.03
CA MET A 1 -6.65 -15.23 -39.14
C MET A 1 -7.17 -15.36 -37.72
N LYS A 2 -6.33 -15.89 -36.83
CA LYS A 2 -6.68 -16.28 -35.44
C LYS A 2 -6.73 -14.99 -34.59
N LYS A 3 -7.89 -14.63 -34.05
CA LYS A 3 -8.05 -13.55 -33.06
C LYS A 3 -7.19 -13.94 -31.85
N ALA A 4 -6.01 -13.36 -31.73
CA ALA A 4 -5.13 -13.61 -30.59
C ALA A 4 -5.63 -12.77 -29.41
N ASP A 5 -5.97 -13.47 -28.33
CA ASP A 5 -6.36 -12.97 -27.01
C ASP A 5 -5.29 -12.07 -26.37
N ALA A 6 -5.12 -10.84 -26.87
CA ALA A 6 -4.16 -9.87 -26.34
C ALA A 6 -4.68 -9.14 -25.07
N THR A 7 -5.98 -9.17 -24.82
CA THR A 7 -6.66 -8.52 -23.68
C THR A 7 -6.34 -9.11 -22.29
N PRO A 8 -6.27 -10.45 -22.06
CA PRO A 8 -5.96 -10.99 -20.74
C PRO A 8 -4.48 -10.84 -20.34
N GLN A 9 -3.54 -10.89 -21.30
CA GLN A 9 -2.10 -10.78 -21.00
C GLN A 9 -1.69 -9.38 -20.53
N LEU A 10 -2.26 -8.32 -21.11
CA LEU A 10 -2.01 -6.95 -20.68
C LEU A 10 -2.58 -6.66 -19.29
N ALA A 11 -3.77 -7.20 -18.97
CA ALA A 11 -4.35 -7.08 -17.64
C ALA A 11 -3.45 -7.78 -16.60
N ASN A 12 -3.03 -9.03 -16.85
CA ASN A 12 -2.16 -9.77 -15.92
C ASN A 12 -0.80 -9.09 -15.68
N ARG A 13 -0.16 -8.59 -16.74
CA ARG A 13 1.16 -7.93 -16.67
C ARG A 13 1.14 -6.65 -15.81
N LYS A 14 0.01 -5.92 -15.79
CA LYS A 14 -0.15 -4.67 -15.03
C LYS A 14 -0.29 -4.90 -13.53
N TRP A 15 -1.09 -5.89 -13.13
CA TRP A 15 -1.18 -6.32 -11.73
C TRP A 15 0.17 -6.79 -11.19
N THR A 16 0.94 -7.48 -12.04
CA THR A 16 2.29 -7.93 -11.68
C THR A 16 3.21 -6.78 -11.28
N VAL A 17 3.13 -5.61 -11.94
CA VAL A 17 4.00 -4.45 -11.63
C VAL A 17 3.65 -3.82 -10.28
N ILE A 18 2.37 -3.63 -9.99
CA ILE A 18 1.92 -3.04 -8.72
C ILE A 18 2.22 -3.95 -7.55
N ASP A 19 1.96 -5.24 -7.71
CA ASP A 19 2.27 -6.22 -6.68
C ASP A 19 3.79 -6.32 -6.49
N SER A 20 4.57 -6.21 -7.57
CA SER A 20 6.03 -6.11 -7.47
C SER A 20 6.47 -4.88 -6.67
N ILE A 21 5.88 -3.70 -6.94
CA ILE A 21 6.19 -2.48 -6.17
C ILE A 21 5.81 -2.67 -4.69
N GLY A 22 4.63 -3.21 -4.40
CA GLY A 22 4.18 -3.45 -3.04
C GLY A 22 5.06 -4.46 -2.30
N ILE A 23 5.43 -5.56 -2.94
CA ILE A 23 6.35 -6.56 -2.39
C ILE A 23 7.75 -5.96 -2.17
N LEU A 24 8.25 -5.14 -3.10
CA LEU A 24 9.53 -4.44 -2.93
C LEU A 24 9.49 -3.46 -1.76
N MET A 25 8.39 -2.74 -1.56
CA MET A 25 8.22 -1.86 -0.39
C MET A 25 8.17 -2.65 0.92
N ILE A 26 7.42 -3.75 0.97
CA ILE A 26 7.38 -4.65 2.13
C ILE A 26 8.78 -5.24 2.39
N GLY A 27 9.48 -5.67 1.35
CA GLY A 27 10.84 -6.18 1.41
C GLY A 27 11.83 -5.12 1.91
N ALA A 28 11.68 -3.87 1.49
CA ALA A 28 12.50 -2.75 1.99
C ALA A 28 12.25 -2.49 3.48
N VAL A 29 11.00 -2.50 3.93
CA VAL A 29 10.65 -2.38 5.35
C VAL A 29 11.23 -3.55 6.14
N ALA A 30 11.04 -4.78 5.67
CA ALA A 30 11.58 -5.96 6.32
C ALA A 30 13.11 -5.94 6.38
N GLY A 31 13.78 -5.64 5.26
CA GLY A 31 15.23 -5.58 5.17
C GLY A 31 15.84 -4.47 6.03
N ARG A 32 15.16 -3.33 6.17
CA ARG A 32 15.61 -2.24 7.04
C ARG A 32 15.34 -2.51 8.51
N MET A 33 14.16 -3.03 8.86
CA MET A 33 13.69 -3.14 10.24
C MET A 33 14.12 -4.42 10.94
N LEU A 34 14.12 -5.57 10.26
CA LEU A 34 14.46 -6.86 10.90
C LEU A 34 15.82 -6.86 11.60
N PRO A 35 16.92 -6.30 11.03
CA PRO A 35 18.22 -6.29 11.70
C PRO A 35 18.21 -5.64 13.08
N TYR A 36 17.38 -4.62 13.30
CA TYR A 36 17.24 -3.93 14.59
C TYR A 36 16.48 -4.76 15.64
N TYR A 37 15.60 -5.65 15.20
CA TYR A 37 14.79 -6.49 16.09
C TYR A 37 15.35 -7.88 16.32
N LEU A 38 16.25 -8.39 15.46
CA LEU A 38 16.95 -9.67 15.65
C LEU A 38 17.59 -9.87 17.04
N PRO A 39 18.27 -8.87 17.64
CA PRO A 39 18.86 -9.02 18.97
C PRO A 39 17.83 -8.89 20.12
N THR A 40 16.59 -8.49 19.85
CA THR A 40 15.56 -8.24 20.88
C THR A 40 14.63 -9.42 21.11
N ALA A 41 14.00 -9.47 22.29
CA ALA A 41 12.98 -10.46 22.63
C ALA A 41 11.77 -10.45 21.67
N ASN A 42 11.52 -9.30 21.02
CA ASN A 42 10.39 -9.08 20.11
C ASN A 42 10.64 -9.58 18.67
N ARG A 43 11.80 -10.21 18.40
CA ARG A 43 12.18 -10.69 17.06
C ARG A 43 11.10 -11.53 16.38
N TRP A 44 10.49 -12.45 17.13
CA TRP A 44 9.50 -13.37 16.60
C TRP A 44 8.19 -12.66 16.31
N THR A 45 7.76 -11.76 17.19
CA THR A 45 6.55 -10.96 17.01
C THR A 45 6.61 -10.10 15.75
N VAL A 46 7.71 -9.36 15.56
CA VAL A 46 7.90 -8.50 14.37
C VAL A 46 7.98 -9.35 13.10
N THR A 47 8.72 -10.45 13.13
CA THR A 47 8.86 -11.36 11.97
C THR A 47 7.53 -12.00 11.61
N ILE A 48 6.76 -12.47 12.59
CA ILE A 48 5.44 -13.07 12.37
C ILE A 48 4.46 -12.03 11.86
N LEU A 49 4.39 -10.82 12.44
CA LEU A 49 3.49 -9.77 11.97
C LEU A 49 3.82 -9.33 10.54
N LEU A 50 5.10 -9.13 10.20
CA LEU A 50 5.54 -8.82 8.84
C LEU A 50 5.24 -9.98 7.88
N GLY A 51 5.45 -11.22 8.31
CA GLY A 51 5.11 -12.42 7.54
C GLY A 51 3.61 -12.51 7.26
N ILE A 52 2.77 -12.26 8.26
CA ILE A 52 1.31 -12.21 8.13
C ILE A 52 0.90 -11.06 7.21
N TYR A 53 1.50 -9.87 7.37
CA TYR A 53 1.26 -8.72 6.51
C TYR A 53 1.54 -9.05 5.04
N ALA A 54 2.72 -9.63 4.76
CA ALA A 54 3.13 -10.02 3.42
C ALA A 54 2.24 -11.13 2.85
N LEU A 55 1.90 -12.13 3.66
CA LEU A 55 1.01 -13.21 3.24
C LEU A 55 -0.39 -12.70 2.93
N LEU A 56 -0.95 -11.83 3.77
CA LEU A 56 -2.22 -11.15 3.51
C LEU A 56 -2.16 -10.34 2.21
N PHE A 57 -1.04 -9.65 1.94
CA PHE A 57 -0.84 -8.89 0.72
C PHE A 57 -0.87 -9.79 -0.52
N VAL A 58 -0.19 -10.93 -0.48
CA VAL A 58 -0.17 -11.92 -1.58
C VAL A 58 -1.53 -12.62 -1.73
N VAL A 59 -2.21 -12.96 -0.64
CA VAL A 59 -3.54 -13.59 -0.70
C VAL A 59 -4.58 -12.61 -1.23
N ALA A 60 -4.47 -11.32 -0.91
CA ALA A 60 -5.35 -10.28 -1.43
C ALA A 60 -5.34 -10.22 -2.96
N HIS A 61 -4.21 -10.53 -3.60
CA HIS A 61 -4.13 -10.65 -5.06
C HIS A 61 -5.19 -11.62 -5.62
N GLN A 62 -5.40 -12.75 -4.95
CA GLN A 62 -6.31 -13.80 -5.40
C GLN A 62 -7.79 -13.47 -5.18
N ILE A 63 -8.11 -12.40 -4.43
CA ILE A 63 -9.50 -12.00 -4.19
C ILE A 63 -10.09 -11.46 -5.50
N PRO A 64 -11.12 -12.11 -6.08
CA PRO A 64 -11.71 -11.66 -7.33
C PRO A 64 -12.48 -10.35 -7.12
N CYS A 65 -12.54 -9.50 -8.16
CA CYS A 65 -13.26 -8.21 -8.13
C CYS A 65 -14.74 -8.30 -7.72
N ARG A 66 -15.34 -9.50 -7.78
CA ARG A 66 -16.72 -9.75 -7.35
C ARG A 66 -16.90 -9.71 -5.84
N LEU A 67 -15.81 -9.86 -5.06
CA LEU A 67 -15.78 -9.90 -3.61
C LEU A 67 -15.19 -8.62 -3.01
N ASN A 68 -15.50 -7.45 -3.59
CA ASN A 68 -15.02 -6.16 -3.10
C ASN A 68 -15.40 -5.86 -1.64
N VAL A 69 -16.43 -6.50 -1.09
CA VAL A 69 -16.81 -6.38 0.32
C VAL A 69 -15.74 -6.96 1.25
N LEU A 70 -15.00 -7.99 0.83
CA LEU A 70 -13.88 -8.56 1.62
C LEU A 70 -12.64 -7.66 1.65
N LEU A 71 -12.56 -6.64 0.79
CA LEU A 71 -11.43 -5.69 0.78
C LEU A 71 -11.47 -4.73 1.97
N PHE A 72 -12.66 -4.38 2.47
CA PHE A 72 -12.80 -3.52 3.65
C PHE A 72 -12.19 -4.12 4.91
N PRO A 73 -12.58 -5.34 5.36
CA PRO A 73 -11.95 -5.96 6.53
C PRO A 73 -10.46 -6.23 6.29
N TYR A 74 -10.05 -6.53 5.06
CA TYR A 74 -8.63 -6.65 4.70
C TYR A 74 -7.85 -5.36 4.97
N PHE A 75 -8.34 -4.19 4.51
CA PHE A 75 -7.67 -2.91 4.77
C PHE A 75 -7.61 -2.57 6.26
N ILE A 76 -8.67 -2.87 7.00
CA ILE A 76 -8.71 -2.67 8.46
C ILE A 76 -7.63 -3.53 9.14
N ILE A 77 -7.57 -4.82 8.81
CA ILE A 77 -6.60 -5.75 9.40
C ILE A 77 -5.17 -5.32 9.06
N GLN A 78 -4.88 -4.96 7.81
CA GLN A 78 -3.54 -4.52 7.42
C GLN A 78 -3.12 -3.22 8.12
N THR A 79 -4.06 -2.28 8.27
CA THR A 79 -3.81 -1.04 9.00
C THR A 79 -3.57 -1.32 10.48
N LEU A 80 -4.33 -2.23 11.08
CA LEU A 80 -4.18 -2.62 12.47
C LEU A 80 -2.84 -3.30 12.72
N ILE A 81 -2.41 -4.20 11.84
CA ILE A 81 -1.07 -4.81 11.90
C ILE A 81 0.01 -3.73 11.83
N THR A 82 -0.13 -2.77 10.92
CA THR A 82 0.82 -1.66 10.76
C THR A 82 0.88 -0.79 12.01
N LEU A 83 -0.27 -0.46 12.60
CA LEU A 83 -0.35 0.29 13.85
C LEU A 83 0.25 -0.46 15.04
N VAL A 84 0.04 -1.77 15.12
CA VAL A 84 0.67 -2.61 16.17
C VAL A 84 2.20 -2.61 16.01
N LEU A 85 2.71 -2.72 14.78
CA LEU A 85 4.15 -2.62 14.51
C LEU A 85 4.72 -1.25 14.90
N ILE A 86 3.99 -0.15 14.62
CA ILE A 86 4.44 1.21 14.93
C ILE A 86 4.35 1.55 16.42
N LEU A 87 3.27 1.17 17.11
CA LEU A 87 2.97 1.68 18.45
C LEU A 87 3.25 0.69 19.57
N ALA A 88 3.05 -0.62 19.33
CA ALA A 88 3.13 -1.61 20.41
C ALA A 88 4.53 -2.18 20.61
N ILE A 89 5.41 -2.07 19.60
CA ILE A 89 6.75 -2.66 19.64
C ILE A 89 7.80 -1.55 19.57
N PRO A 90 8.13 -0.90 20.71
CA PRO A 90 9.17 0.12 20.73
C PRO A 90 10.50 -0.47 20.25
N SER A 91 11.09 0.15 19.23
CA SER A 91 12.46 -0.13 18.84
C SER A 91 13.38 0.76 19.69
N TYR A 92 14.41 0.18 20.28
CA TYR A 92 15.32 0.94 21.15
C TYR A 92 16.32 1.79 20.32
N ASP A 93 16.58 1.42 19.06
CA ASP A 93 17.60 2.05 18.19
C ASP A 93 17.19 2.12 16.69
N GLY A 94 15.95 1.70 16.36
CA GLY A 94 15.50 1.58 14.96
C GLY A 94 14.72 2.79 14.47
N PRO A 95 14.78 3.14 13.17
CA PRO A 95 13.93 4.16 12.58
C PRO A 95 12.50 3.62 12.43
N GLN A 96 11.68 3.79 13.46
CA GLN A 96 10.33 3.22 13.58
C GLN A 96 9.33 3.76 12.54
N ASP A 97 9.67 4.88 11.93
CA ASP A 97 8.93 5.52 10.85
C ASP A 97 8.84 4.65 9.58
N TYR A 98 9.79 3.74 9.36
CA TYR A 98 9.77 2.82 8.21
C TYR A 98 8.53 1.92 8.16
N PHE A 99 7.92 1.56 9.30
CA PHE A 99 6.69 0.76 9.30
C PHE A 99 5.51 1.51 8.67
N VAL A 100 5.51 2.85 8.71
CA VAL A 100 4.47 3.68 8.06
C VAL A 100 4.49 3.49 6.54
N MET A 101 5.63 3.12 5.96
CA MET A 101 5.72 2.84 4.53
C MET A 101 4.81 1.69 4.09
N LEU A 102 4.39 0.80 5.00
CA LEU A 102 3.43 -0.25 4.72
C LEU A 102 2.03 0.30 4.37
N LEU A 103 1.72 1.55 4.69
CA LEU A 103 0.46 2.16 4.28
C LEU A 103 0.45 2.58 2.80
N LEU A 104 1.61 2.84 2.20
CA LEU A 104 1.74 3.22 0.78
C LEU A 104 1.22 2.15 -0.19
N PRO A 105 1.60 0.86 -0.08
CA PRO A 105 1.03 -0.17 -0.94
C PRO A 105 -0.48 -0.35 -0.73
N LEU A 106 -1.01 -0.08 0.46
CA LEU A 106 -2.47 -0.07 0.71
C LEU A 106 -3.15 1.09 -0.01
N CYS A 107 -2.53 2.28 -0.07
CA CYS A 107 -3.01 3.40 -0.89
C CYS A 107 -3.11 3.01 -2.38
N ILE A 108 -2.11 2.30 -2.92
CA ILE A 108 -2.13 1.81 -4.30
C ILE A 108 -3.29 0.82 -4.47
N GLN A 109 -3.37 -0.20 -3.62
CA GLN A 109 -4.43 -1.21 -3.70
C GLN A 109 -5.83 -0.60 -3.60
N ALA A 110 -6.03 0.38 -2.71
CA ALA A 110 -7.31 1.08 -2.55
C ALA A 110 -7.71 1.83 -3.82
N MET A 111 -6.77 2.52 -4.47
CA MET A 111 -7.05 3.27 -5.71
C MET A 111 -7.31 2.37 -6.91
N TRP A 112 -6.70 1.18 -6.95
CA TRP A 112 -6.81 0.25 -8.08
C TRP A 112 -7.97 -0.73 -7.96
N ARG A 113 -8.39 -1.11 -6.75
CA ARG A 113 -9.45 -2.11 -6.54
C ARG A 113 -10.82 -1.51 -6.21
N LEU A 114 -10.85 -0.31 -5.65
CA LEU A 114 -12.09 0.34 -5.25
C LEU A 114 -12.49 1.41 -6.26
N THR A 115 -13.74 1.85 -6.19
CA THR A 115 -14.18 3.02 -6.95
C THR A 115 -13.39 4.25 -6.49
N LEU A 116 -13.14 5.20 -7.41
CA LEU A 116 -12.31 6.38 -7.14
C LEU A 116 -12.76 7.17 -5.89
N LYS A 117 -14.06 7.23 -5.62
CA LYS A 117 -14.61 7.89 -4.42
C LYS A 117 -14.21 7.15 -3.14
N VAL A 118 -14.40 5.83 -3.10
CA VAL A 118 -14.10 4.99 -1.93
C VAL A 118 -12.60 4.86 -1.72
N GLY A 119 -11.82 4.72 -2.81
CA GLY A 119 -10.36 4.72 -2.77
C GLY A 119 -9.80 6.01 -2.15
N LYS A 120 -10.33 7.19 -2.54
CA LYS A 120 -9.93 8.47 -1.93
C LYS A 120 -10.22 8.56 -0.44
N ILE A 121 -11.37 8.04 0.01
CA ILE A 121 -11.72 7.98 1.44
C ILE A 121 -10.69 7.13 2.19
N TRP A 122 -10.35 5.96 1.65
CA TRP A 122 -9.33 5.08 2.25
C TRP A 122 -7.93 5.70 2.24
N VAL A 123 -7.52 6.37 1.17
CA VAL A 123 -6.25 7.11 1.13
C VAL A 123 -6.23 8.21 2.18
N GLY A 124 -7.33 8.96 2.33
CA GLY A 124 -7.47 9.97 3.39
C GLY A 124 -7.36 9.34 4.78
N PHE A 125 -8.01 8.20 4.99
CA PHE A 125 -7.88 7.43 6.22
C PHE A 125 -6.42 7.01 6.48
N PHE A 126 -5.74 6.40 5.51
CA PHE A 126 -4.34 5.98 5.65
C PHE A 126 -3.39 7.17 5.89
N ALA A 127 -3.64 8.32 5.26
CA ALA A 127 -2.87 9.54 5.49
C ALA A 127 -3.11 10.11 6.91
N CYS A 128 -4.35 10.09 7.40
CA CYS A 128 -4.63 10.47 8.78
C CYS A 128 -3.99 9.50 9.77
N THR A 129 -4.03 8.19 9.49
CA THR A 129 -3.41 7.16 10.33
C THR A 129 -1.89 7.29 10.35
N SER A 130 -1.25 7.54 9.21
CA SER A 130 0.20 7.77 9.14
C SER A 130 0.57 9.00 9.98
N ALA A 131 -0.16 10.10 9.82
CA ALA A 131 0.09 11.31 10.59
C ALA A 131 -0.10 11.12 12.10
N ALA A 132 -1.23 10.54 12.50
CA ALA A 132 -1.54 10.29 13.90
C ALA A 132 -0.50 9.35 14.53
N SER A 133 -0.12 8.28 13.84
CA SER A 133 0.85 7.31 14.36
C SER A 133 2.24 7.94 14.56
N MET A 134 2.71 8.78 13.63
CA MET A 134 4.00 9.46 13.75
C MET A 134 4.01 10.52 14.85
N ILE A 135 2.97 11.36 14.91
CA ILE A 135 2.86 12.38 15.96
C ILE A 135 2.80 11.69 17.33
N LEU A 136 2.00 10.64 17.47
CA LEU A 136 1.81 9.94 18.74
C LEU A 136 3.09 9.19 19.16
N TYR A 137 3.76 8.52 18.22
CA TYR A 137 5.02 7.81 18.48
C TYR A 137 6.11 8.76 19.01
N TYR A 138 6.43 9.82 18.27
CA TYR A 138 7.49 10.77 18.65
C TYR A 138 7.12 11.59 19.89
N ARG A 139 5.83 11.85 20.11
CA ARG A 139 5.38 12.57 21.30
C ARG A 139 5.49 11.72 22.57
N ILE A 140 5.20 10.42 22.48
CA ILE A 140 5.24 9.51 23.64
C ILE A 140 6.67 9.08 23.95
N ASN A 141 7.46 8.70 22.95
CA ASN A 141 8.76 8.08 23.18
C ASN A 141 9.89 9.11 23.31
N ASP A 142 9.92 10.13 22.45
CA ASP A 142 11.04 11.07 22.38
C ASP A 142 10.68 12.46 22.93
N SER A 143 9.43 12.68 23.37
CA SER A 143 8.89 14.00 23.72
C SER A 143 9.15 15.08 22.67
N SER A 144 9.36 14.67 21.42
CA SER A 144 9.81 15.51 20.32
C SER A 144 8.65 15.92 19.41
N TRP A 145 8.81 17.06 18.74
CA TRP A 145 7.90 17.55 17.70
C TRP A 145 8.30 17.12 16.28
N GLU A 146 9.39 16.36 16.14
CA GLU A 146 9.86 15.83 14.85
C GLU A 146 8.80 14.97 14.14
N GLY A 147 7.90 14.33 14.89
CA GLY A 147 6.76 13.58 14.34
C GLY A 147 5.85 14.42 13.44
N ILE A 148 5.83 15.75 13.58
CA ILE A 148 5.11 16.64 12.64
C ILE A 148 5.80 16.65 11.27
N GLY A 149 7.12 16.72 11.23
CA GLY A 149 7.88 16.70 9.98
C GLY A 149 7.70 15.38 9.24
N TYR A 150 7.85 14.26 9.96
CA TYR A 150 7.64 12.92 9.39
C TYR A 150 6.19 12.70 8.95
N SER A 151 5.20 13.12 9.75
CA SER A 151 3.78 12.99 9.37
C SER A 151 3.47 13.70 8.06
N LEU A 152 3.95 14.94 7.87
CA LEU A 152 3.77 15.68 6.62
C LEU A 152 4.39 14.93 5.42
N ALA A 153 5.59 14.37 5.58
CA ALA A 153 6.26 13.61 4.53
C ALA A 153 5.45 12.35 4.13
N TYR A 154 4.98 11.57 5.10
CA TYR A 154 4.21 10.36 4.82
C TYR A 154 2.81 10.65 4.28
N VAL A 155 2.16 11.74 4.73
CA VAL A 155 0.90 12.22 4.14
C VAL A 155 1.11 12.61 2.69
N ALA A 156 2.16 13.38 2.39
CA ALA A 156 2.51 13.76 1.03
C ALA A 156 2.77 12.53 0.15
N ALA A 157 3.48 11.52 0.67
CA ALA A 157 3.73 10.28 -0.04
C ALA A 157 2.43 9.51 -0.33
N CYS A 158 1.50 9.42 0.63
CA CYS A 158 0.18 8.79 0.42
C CYS A 158 -0.61 9.50 -0.68
N ILE A 159 -0.65 10.84 -0.66
CA ILE A 159 -1.34 11.65 -1.67
C ILE A 159 -0.67 11.48 -3.04
N LEU A 160 0.65 11.56 -3.11
CA LEU A 160 1.42 11.42 -4.35
C LEU A 160 1.13 10.08 -5.01
N VAL A 161 1.19 8.99 -4.24
CA VAL A 161 0.91 7.64 -4.72
C VAL A 161 -0.54 7.50 -5.19
N ALA A 162 -1.49 8.10 -4.49
CA ALA A 162 -2.89 8.07 -4.90
C ALA A 162 -3.15 8.87 -6.18
N VAL A 163 -2.53 10.05 -6.33
CA VAL A 163 -2.61 10.88 -7.53
C VAL A 163 -1.99 10.13 -8.70
N LEU A 164 -0.77 9.60 -8.55
CA LEU A 164 -0.10 8.83 -9.58
C LEU A 164 -0.96 7.65 -10.04
N SER A 165 -1.51 6.88 -9.10
CA SER A 165 -2.43 5.78 -9.39
C SER A 165 -3.66 6.24 -10.17
N SER A 166 -4.26 7.37 -9.80
CA SER A 166 -5.44 7.91 -10.50
C SER A 166 -5.13 8.40 -11.91
N VAL A 167 -3.97 9.02 -12.12
CA VAL A 167 -3.51 9.49 -13.43
C VAL A 167 -3.21 8.30 -14.33
N THR A 168 -2.54 7.26 -13.81
CA THR A 168 -2.29 6.02 -14.55
C THR A 168 -3.60 5.37 -14.99
N LEU A 169 -4.59 5.22 -14.10
CA LEU A 169 -5.89 4.64 -14.45
C LEU A 169 -6.61 5.44 -15.55
N ARG A 170 -6.59 6.78 -15.47
CA ARG A 170 -7.21 7.64 -16.49
C ARG A 170 -6.49 7.62 -17.83
N ALA A 171 -5.15 7.61 -17.81
CA ALA A 171 -4.36 7.49 -19.02
C ALA A 171 -4.63 6.15 -19.73
N GLU A 172 -4.88 5.09 -18.96
CA GLU A 172 -5.27 3.79 -19.49
C GLU A 172 -6.68 3.77 -20.10
N GLU A 173 -7.65 4.42 -19.46
CA GLU A 173 -9.00 4.59 -20.01
C GLU A 173 -8.95 5.35 -21.34
N ALA A 174 -8.22 6.46 -21.40
CA ALA A 174 -8.06 7.26 -22.61
C ALA A 174 -7.35 6.51 -23.75
N GLN A 175 -6.34 5.68 -23.44
CA GLN A 175 -5.69 4.82 -24.44
C GLN A 175 -6.65 3.78 -25.01
N ARG A 176 -7.49 3.16 -24.16
CA ARG A 176 -8.48 2.18 -24.62
C ARG A 176 -9.53 2.83 -25.51
N GLU A 177 -10.06 3.99 -25.13
CA GLU A 177 -11.01 4.73 -25.95
C GLU A 177 -10.41 5.10 -27.31
N SER A 178 -9.15 5.56 -27.33
CA SER A 178 -8.44 5.89 -28.57
C SER A 178 -8.18 4.68 -29.46
N GLN A 179 -7.95 3.49 -28.89
CA GLN A 179 -7.78 2.25 -29.65
C GLN A 179 -9.10 1.79 -30.26
N VAL A 180 -10.20 1.83 -29.48
CA VAL A 180 -11.53 1.48 -29.97
C VAL A 180 -11.98 2.42 -31.08
N LEU A 181 -11.75 3.73 -30.95
CA LEU A 181 -12.11 4.70 -31.99
C LEU A 181 -11.32 4.45 -33.29
N ASN A 182 -10.02 4.15 -33.18
CA ASN A 182 -9.19 3.85 -34.35
C ASN A 182 -9.57 2.53 -35.03
N GLU A 183 -10.06 1.54 -34.28
CA GLU A 183 -10.59 0.30 -34.83
C GLU A 183 -11.93 0.56 -35.55
N GLN A 184 -12.82 1.37 -34.98
CA GLN A 184 -14.08 1.77 -35.60
C GLN A 184 -13.90 2.61 -36.87
N LEU A 185 -12.84 3.42 -36.95
CA LEU A 185 -12.52 4.22 -38.15
C LEU A 185 -11.87 3.39 -39.28
N ARG A 186 -11.47 2.15 -39.00
CA ARG A 186 -10.85 1.23 -39.98
C ARG A 186 -11.83 0.23 -40.59
N GLU A 187 -13.04 0.11 -40.04
CA GLU A 187 -14.19 -0.62 -40.62
C GLU A 187 -15.05 0.32 -41.48
#